data_AF-A0A1V3RSH1-F1
#
_entry.id   AF-A0A1V3RSH1-F1
#
_cell.length_a   1.000
_cell.length_b   1.000
_cell.length_c   1.000
_cell.angle_alpha   90.00
_cell.angle_beta   90.00
_cell.angle_gamma   90.00
#
_symmetry.space_group_name_H-M   'P 1'
#
loop_
_entity.id
_entity.type
_entity.pdbx_description
1 polymer ?
#
loop_
_entity_poly.entity_id
_entity_poly.type
_entity_poly.pdbx_seq_one_letter_code
_entity_poly.pdbx_strand_id
1 'polypeptide(L)' 'GFVLNTALVEGDSPDEEDPTDETEEETPIERNPSIQIVKTDNDALVDGAGDVITYTLTVTNTGNVTLTNVMVKDPLTGL' A
#
# COMPACT_ATOMS: atom_id res chain seq x y z
N GLY A 1 -7.17 1.08 -9.53
CA GLY A 1 -7.95 2.29 -9.86
C GLY A 1 -7.24 3.02 -10.96
N PHE A 2 -7.82 4.11 -11.44
CA PHE A 2 -7.21 4.98 -12.44
C PHE A 2 -7.52 6.42 -12.09
N VAL A 3 -6.72 7.34 -12.59
CA VAL A 3 -7.04 8.76 -12.61
C VAL A 3 -7.67 9.06 -13.96
N LEU A 4 -8.92 9.53 -13.95
CA LEU A 4 -9.60 10.03 -15.14
C LEU A 4 -9.25 11.51 -15.30
N ASN A 5 -8.72 11.89 -16.47
CA ASN A 5 -8.45 13.26 -16.82
C ASN A 5 -9.28 13.66 -18.03
N THR A 6 -10.13 14.67 -17.86
CA THR A 6 -10.99 15.21 -18.91
C THR A 6 -10.42 16.56 -19.38
N ALA A 7 -10.33 16.76 -20.68
CA ALA A 7 -9.92 18.01 -21.30
C ALA A 7 -11.02 18.54 -22.21
N LEU A 8 -11.38 19.81 -22.02
CA LEU A 8 -12.39 20.53 -22.79
C LEU A 8 -11.71 21.67 -23.55
N VAL A 9 -12.09 21.85 -24.82
CA VAL A 9 -11.76 23.04 -25.60
C VAL A 9 -13.05 23.71 -26.06
N GLU A 10 -13.05 25.03 -25.96
CA GLU A 10 -14.13 25.92 -26.41
C GLU A 10 -13.51 27.00 -27.28
N GLY A 11 -14.25 27.48 -28.28
CA GLY A 11 -13.83 28.60 -29.12
C GLY A 11 -15.00 29.54 -29.42
N ASP A 12 -14.71 30.83 -29.55
CA ASP A 12 -15.72 31.82 -29.91
C ASP A 12 -15.90 31.88 -31.44
N SER A 13 -17.13 31.72 -31.92
CA SER A 13 -17.48 31.86 -33.35
C SER A 13 -18.13 33.23 -33.63
N PRO A 14 -17.77 33.91 -34.73
CA PRO A 14 -18.46 35.13 -35.17
C PRO A 14 -19.95 34.94 -35.46
N ASP A 15 -20.39 33.70 -35.72
CA ASP A 15 -21.77 33.36 -36.08
C ASP A 15 -22.63 32.94 -34.86
N GLU A 16 -22.14 33.20 -33.63
CA GLU A 16 -22.79 32.85 -32.34
C GLU A 16 -23.01 31.34 -32.11
N GLU A 17 -22.33 30.49 -32.88
CA GLU A 17 -22.28 29.03 -32.68
C GLU A 17 -20.87 28.60 -32.31
N ASP A 18 -20.58 28.65 -31.01
CA ASP A 18 -19.27 28.34 -30.44
C ASP A 18 -18.97 26.84 -30.51
N PRO A 19 -17.88 26.41 -31.18
CA PRO A 19 -17.48 25.00 -31.20
C PRO A 19 -16.97 24.54 -29.83
N THR A 20 -17.25 23.29 -29.50
CA THR A 20 -16.70 22.59 -28.34
C THR A 20 -16.23 21.19 -28.72
N ASP A 21 -15.17 20.72 -28.06
CA ASP A 21 -14.69 19.35 -28.16
C ASP A 21 -14.17 18.87 -26.81
N GLU A 22 -14.33 17.58 -26.52
CA GLU A 22 -13.99 16.97 -25.24
C GLU A 22 -13.25 15.66 -25.46
N THR A 23 -12.21 15.43 -24.65
CA THR A 23 -11.48 14.16 -24.64
C THR A 23 -11.18 13.72 -23.21
N GLU A 24 -11.09 12.41 -23.02
CA GLU A 24 -10.74 11.80 -21.74
C GLU A 24 -9.53 10.89 -21.88
N GLU A 25 -8.74 10.78 -20.81
CA GLU A 25 -7.65 9.82 -20.70
C GLU A 25 -7.66 9.17 -19.31
N GLU A 26 -7.52 7.84 -19.28
CA GLU A 26 -7.41 7.07 -18.04
C GLU A 26 -5.96 6.67 -17.78
N THR A 27 -5.38 7.18 -16.68
CA THR A 27 -4.06 6.74 -16.23
C THR A 27 -4.20 5.66 -15.15
N PRO A 28 -3.79 4.40 -15.40
CA PRO A 28 -3.93 3.33 -14.43
C PRO A 28 -2.98 3.53 -13.23
N ILE A 29 -3.48 3.24 -12.03
CA ILE A 29 -2.66 3.20 -10.81
C ILE A 29 -2.03 1.82 -10.71
N GLU A 30 -0.70 1.76 -10.78
CA GLU A 30 0.05 0.52 -10.60
C GLU A 30 -0.12 -0.03 -9.16
N ARG A 31 -0.41 -1.33 -9.07
CA ARG A 31 -0.54 -2.03 -7.81
C ARG A 31 0.78 -2.70 -7.45
N ASN A 32 1.38 -2.23 -6.37
CA ASN A 32 2.66 -2.68 -5.85
C ASN A 32 2.45 -3.30 -4.47
N PRO A 33 2.02 -4.59 -4.39
CA PRO A 33 1.88 -5.29 -3.13
C PRO A 33 3.26 -5.58 -2.53
N SER A 34 3.42 -5.32 -1.24
CA SER A 34 4.66 -5.60 -0.52
C SER A 34 4.39 -5.77 0.98
N ILE A 35 5.14 -6.64 1.63
CA ILE A 35 5.00 -6.94 3.04
C ILE A 35 6.38 -7.15 3.67
N GLN A 36 6.54 -6.70 4.90
CA GLN A 36 7.74 -6.87 5.70
C GLN A 36 7.39 -7.43 7.07
N ILE A 37 8.27 -8.25 7.63
CA ILE A 37 8.22 -8.69 9.01
C ILE A 37 9.56 -8.45 9.69
N VAL A 38 9.53 -7.96 10.93
CA VAL A 38 10.69 -7.78 11.79
C VAL A 38 10.45 -8.51 13.10
N LYS A 39 11.43 -9.30 13.53
CA LYS A 39 11.42 -9.98 14.83
C LYS A 39 12.51 -9.40 15.71
N THR A 40 12.16 -9.01 16.93
CA THR A 40 13.10 -8.48 17.93
C THR A 40 12.95 -9.27 19.23
N ASP A 41 14.06 -9.50 19.91
CA ASP A 41 14.12 -10.07 21.27
C ASP A 41 13.92 -9.01 22.37
N ASN A 42 13.73 -7.75 21.97
CA ASN A 42 13.59 -6.61 22.86
C ASN A 42 14.80 -6.43 23.80
N ASP A 43 16.00 -6.67 23.26
CA ASP A 43 17.28 -6.56 23.99
C ASP A 43 17.34 -7.46 25.23
N ALA A 44 16.74 -8.66 25.13
CA ALA A 44 16.75 -9.63 26.22
C ALA A 44 18.18 -10.04 26.60
N LEU A 45 18.45 -10.01 27.91
CA LEU A 45 19.67 -10.56 28.49
C LEU A 45 19.38 -11.99 28.96
N VAL A 46 20.27 -12.91 28.61
CA VAL A 46 20.16 -14.33 28.95
C VAL A 46 21.36 -14.73 29.80
N ASP A 47 21.09 -15.13 31.04
CA ASP A 47 22.09 -15.47 32.05
C ASP A 47 22.14 -16.99 32.34
N GLY A 48 21.08 -17.73 32.01
CA GLY A 48 21.02 -19.17 32.24
C GLY A 48 19.88 -19.91 31.55
N ALA A 49 19.93 -21.24 31.66
CA ALA A 49 18.85 -22.09 31.19
C ALA A 49 17.58 -21.85 32.04
N GLY A 50 16.45 -21.62 31.37
CA GLY A 50 15.17 -21.31 32.01
C GLY A 50 14.75 -19.84 31.90
N ASP A 51 15.63 -18.97 31.39
CA ASP A 51 15.27 -17.57 31.13
C ASP A 51 14.24 -17.44 30.02
N VAL A 52 13.30 -16.51 30.21
CA VAL A 52 12.20 -16.25 29.27
C VAL A 52 12.53 -15.06 28.40
N ILE A 53 12.56 -15.26 27.09
CA ILE A 53 12.76 -14.19 26.11
C ILE A 53 11.41 -13.83 25.49
N THR A 54 10.98 -12.58 25.68
CA THR A 54 9.78 -12.07 25.01
C THR A 54 10.16 -11.49 23.65
N TYR A 55 9.65 -12.09 22.58
CA TYR A 55 9.86 -11.58 21.22
C TYR A 55 8.69 -10.70 20.75
N THR A 56 9.02 -9.65 20.00
CA THR A 56 8.04 -8.83 19.28
C THR A 56 8.14 -9.12 17.78
N LEU A 57 7.01 -9.43 17.14
CA LEU A 57 6.92 -9.57 15.68
C LEU A 57 6.10 -8.42 15.12
N THR A 58 6.74 -7.54 14.36
CA THR A 58 6.10 -6.40 13.69
C THR A 58 5.90 -6.75 12.23
N VAL A 59 4.64 -6.79 11.78
CA VAL A 59 4.29 -6.99 10.37
C VAL A 59 3.82 -5.67 9.78
N THR A 60 4.39 -5.28 8.65
CA THR A 60 4.09 -4.02 7.98
C THR A 60 3.72 -4.28 6.53
N ASN A 61 2.54 -3.80 6.11
CA ASN A 61 2.22 -3.67 4.70
C ASN A 61 2.94 -2.44 4.15
N THR A 62 4.00 -2.66 3.39
CA THR A 62 4.82 -1.61 2.77
C THR A 62 4.38 -1.29 1.34
N GLY A 63 3.39 -2.03 0.83
CA GLY A 63 2.81 -1.80 -0.50
C GLY A 63 1.70 -0.75 -0.51
N ASN A 64 1.21 -0.43 -1.71
CA ASN A 64 0.07 0.47 -1.92
C ASN A 64 -1.28 -0.27 -2.05
N VAL A 65 -1.31 -1.53 -1.63
CA VAL A 65 -2.46 -2.42 -1.74
C VAL A 65 -2.82 -2.97 -0.37
N THR A 66 -4.10 -2.94 0.00
CA THR A 66 -4.59 -3.63 1.20
C THR A 66 -4.40 -5.14 1.08
N LEU A 67 -3.68 -5.74 2.03
CA LEU A 67 -3.52 -7.19 2.15
C LEU A 67 -4.60 -7.77 3.07
N THR A 68 -5.17 -8.90 2.68
CA THR A 68 -6.13 -9.68 3.48
C THR A 68 -5.57 -11.07 3.74
N ASN A 69 -6.10 -11.77 4.76
CA ASN A 69 -5.65 -13.11 5.15
C ASN A 69 -4.13 -13.22 5.43
N VAL A 70 -3.55 -12.18 6.02
CA VAL A 70 -2.13 -12.17 6.43
C VAL A 70 -1.95 -13.17 7.58
N MET A 71 -1.08 -14.16 7.37
CA MET A 71 -0.77 -15.20 8.36
C MET A 71 0.70 -15.12 8.76
N VAL A 72 0.95 -15.08 10.07
CA VAL A 72 2.29 -15.19 10.65
C VAL A 72 2.46 -16.59 11.21
N LYS A 73 3.56 -17.26 10.86
CA LYS A 73 3.93 -18.55 11.43
C LYS A 73 5.31 -18.44 12.06
N ASP A 74 5.36 -18.57 13.38
CA ASP A 74 6.60 -18.69 14.14
C ASP A 74 6.57 -20.02 14.90
N PRO A 75 7.54 -20.94 14.68
CA PRO A 75 7.57 -22.22 15.36
C PRO A 75 7.70 -22.14 16.90
N LEU A 76 8.10 -20.97 17.43
CA LEU A 76 8.37 -20.77 18.86
C LEU A 76 7.34 -19.85 19.53
N THR A 77 6.33 -19.35 18.82
CA THR A 77 5.24 -18.62 19.48
C THR A 77 4.42 -19.55 20.37
N GLY A 78 4.45 -19.34 21.69
CA GLY A 78 3.64 -20.09 22.67
C GLY A 78 4.40 -21.11 23.52
N LEU A 79 5.74 -21.10 23.48
CA LEU A 79 6.62 -21.82 24.40
C LEU A 79 7.22 -20.87 25.44
#